data_AF-A0A6G4W7Y2-F1
#
_entry.id   AF-A0A6G4W7Y2-F1
#
_cell.length_a   1.000
_cell.length_b   1.000
_cell.length_c   1.000
_cell.angle_alpha   90.00
_cell.angle_beta   90.00
_cell.angle_gamma   90.00
#
_symmetry.space_group_name_H-M   'P 1'
#
loop_
_entity.id
_entity.type
_entity.pdbx_description
1 polymer ?
#
loop_
_entity_poly.entity_id
_entity_poly.type
_entity_poly.pdbx_seq_one_letter_code
_entity_poly.pdbx_strand_id
1 'polypeptide(L)'
;MTKTYKAVKISRGSGGWGGPLVIQPTEQRNKVVSVTGGGIHPVAKLIADMTGAEAVDGFKAPPIESEMAVVVVDCGGTARCGVYPRKRIPTVNLTPVGQAGPLAQFITEDIYVSGVKPANISMADGSEPVTTAGAATGTGPSPTDSPAVRAADAAPSSEGGLVGLISSIGRVMGRVVGIFFNAGRRTIDQVIRNVLPFMAFVTMLIGLILYTGIGDVLAQPMGPLANNIVGLLIISAICGLPFLSPILGPGAVIAQVIGVAIIGPQIANGTISPAMALPALFAYNTQVGCDFVPVGLALGEAKPKTIEIGVPAVLISRQIMGPVSVLIAWVFSLFVL
;
A
#
# COMPACT_ATOMS: atom_id res chain seq x y z
N MET A 1 -39.97 -15.94 -25.60
CA MET A 1 -38.90 -16.93 -25.35
C MET A 1 -38.09 -16.44 -24.17
N THR A 2 -38.22 -17.09 -23.01
CA THR A 2 -37.49 -16.73 -21.78
C THR A 2 -36.01 -17.04 -22.00
N LYS A 3 -35.13 -16.03 -22.00
CA LYS A 3 -33.69 -16.25 -22.15
C LYS A 3 -33.19 -17.00 -20.91
N THR A 4 -32.69 -18.23 -21.09
CA THR A 4 -32.09 -19.00 -19.99
C THR A 4 -30.65 -18.52 -19.76
N TYR A 5 -30.42 -17.83 -18.65
CA TYR A 5 -29.08 -17.38 -18.26
C TYR A 5 -28.33 -18.45 -17.46
N LYS A 6 -27.03 -18.57 -17.71
CA LYS A 6 -26.13 -19.49 -17.01
C LYS A 6 -25.19 -18.72 -16.09
N ALA A 7 -24.74 -19.37 -15.02
CA ALA A 7 -23.76 -18.80 -14.09
C ALA A 7 -22.33 -19.13 -14.53
N VAL A 8 -21.43 -18.16 -14.45
CA VAL A 8 -19.99 -18.34 -14.68
C VAL A 8 -19.19 -17.97 -13.45
N LYS A 9 -18.14 -18.73 -13.18
CA LYS A 9 -17.14 -18.44 -12.16
C LYS A 9 -15.95 -17.75 -12.80
N ILE A 10 -15.53 -16.64 -12.21
CA ILE A 10 -14.42 -15.81 -12.67
C ILE A 10 -13.40 -15.72 -11.54
N SER A 11 -12.26 -16.37 -11.74
CA SER A 11 -11.17 -16.38 -10.75
C SER A 11 -10.10 -15.34 -11.09
N ARG A 12 -9.30 -14.93 -10.11
CA ARG A 12 -8.15 -14.04 -10.35
C ARG A 12 -7.12 -14.72 -11.26
N GLY A 13 -6.48 -13.93 -12.11
CA GLY A 13 -5.34 -14.41 -12.89
C GLY A 13 -4.02 -14.33 -12.12
N SER A 14 -2.92 -14.71 -12.77
CA SER A 14 -1.57 -14.63 -12.18
C SER A 14 -1.23 -13.20 -11.74
N GLY A 15 -0.94 -13.01 -10.45
CA GLY A 15 -0.69 -11.69 -9.84
C GLY A 15 -1.95 -10.84 -9.61
N GLY A 16 -3.13 -11.36 -9.91
CA GLY A 16 -4.41 -10.72 -9.63
C GLY A 16 -4.84 -10.82 -8.16
N TRP A 17 -5.86 -10.06 -7.81
CA TRP A 17 -6.39 -9.90 -6.45
C TRP A 17 -7.91 -10.05 -6.45
N GLY A 18 -8.48 -10.49 -5.32
CA GLY A 18 -9.92 -10.67 -5.12
C GLY A 18 -10.51 -11.90 -5.81
N GLY A 19 -11.84 -11.98 -5.83
CA GLY A 19 -12.60 -13.12 -6.33
C GLY A 19 -12.39 -14.42 -5.54
N PRO A 20 -12.92 -15.55 -6.03
CA PRO A 20 -13.66 -15.70 -7.28
C PRO A 20 -15.03 -15.01 -7.24
N LEU A 21 -15.47 -14.49 -8.39
CA LEU A 21 -16.83 -13.96 -8.55
C LEU A 21 -17.68 -14.94 -9.33
N VAL A 22 -18.90 -15.20 -8.88
CA VAL A 22 -19.89 -16.02 -9.59
C VAL A 22 -20.93 -15.10 -10.19
N ILE A 23 -20.90 -14.91 -11.50
CA ILE A 23 -21.82 -14.02 -12.22
C ILE A 23 -22.93 -14.83 -12.85
N GLN A 24 -24.16 -14.62 -12.38
CA GLN A 24 -25.37 -15.14 -13.00
C GLN A 24 -26.28 -13.99 -13.44
N PRO A 25 -26.34 -13.70 -14.75
CA PRO A 25 -27.22 -12.66 -15.27
C PRO A 25 -28.70 -13.02 -15.05
N THR A 26 -29.54 -11.99 -15.02
CA THR A 26 -31.01 -12.11 -14.94
C THR A 26 -31.66 -11.31 -16.07
N GLU A 27 -32.97 -11.41 -16.26
CA GLU A 27 -33.66 -10.62 -17.29
C GLU A 27 -33.51 -9.11 -17.09
N GLN A 28 -33.44 -8.66 -15.83
CA GLN A 28 -33.21 -7.25 -15.50
C GLN A 28 -31.73 -6.88 -15.61
N ARG A 29 -30.81 -7.80 -15.23
CA ARG A 29 -29.36 -7.59 -15.24
C ARG A 29 -28.70 -8.51 -16.24
N ASN A 30 -28.85 -8.20 -17.51
CA ASN A 30 -28.38 -9.03 -18.62
C ASN A 30 -27.19 -8.43 -19.38
N LYS A 31 -26.60 -7.30 -18.93
CA LYS A 31 -25.53 -6.63 -19.66
C LYS A 31 -24.16 -6.88 -19.07
N VAL A 32 -23.24 -7.36 -19.90
CA VAL A 32 -21.80 -7.44 -19.62
C VAL A 32 -21.13 -6.23 -20.25
N VAL A 33 -20.71 -5.27 -19.43
CA VAL A 33 -20.23 -3.98 -19.93
C VAL A 33 -18.72 -4.00 -20.11
N SER A 34 -18.24 -3.77 -21.33
CA SER A 34 -16.82 -3.64 -21.66
C SER A 34 -16.39 -2.18 -21.58
N VAL A 35 -15.47 -1.85 -20.67
CA VAL A 35 -14.89 -0.52 -20.46
C VAL A 35 -13.37 -0.61 -20.58
N THR A 36 -12.90 -0.96 -21.78
CA THR A 36 -11.49 -1.31 -22.06
C THR A 36 -10.88 -0.51 -23.21
N GLY A 37 -11.17 0.79 -23.28
CA GLY A 37 -10.65 1.68 -24.33
C GLY A 37 -11.36 1.58 -25.70
N GLY A 38 -12.61 1.07 -25.72
CA GLY A 38 -13.45 0.98 -26.92
C GLY A 38 -13.60 -0.44 -27.47
N GLY A 39 -14.80 -0.75 -27.98
CA GLY A 39 -15.17 -2.09 -28.44
C GLY A 39 -15.44 -3.09 -27.29
N ILE A 40 -15.82 -4.30 -27.69
CA ILE A 40 -16.08 -5.40 -26.75
C ILE A 40 -14.81 -6.24 -26.59
N HIS A 41 -14.22 -6.21 -25.40
CA HIS A 41 -13.04 -7.02 -25.09
C HIS A 41 -13.36 -8.52 -25.16
N PRO A 42 -12.42 -9.39 -25.60
CA PRO A 42 -12.65 -10.85 -25.66
C PRO A 42 -13.12 -11.47 -24.33
N VAL A 43 -12.65 -10.96 -23.19
CA VAL A 43 -13.11 -11.40 -21.86
C VAL A 43 -14.58 -11.04 -21.63
N ALA A 44 -15.00 -9.83 -21.98
CA ALA A 44 -16.41 -9.42 -21.87
C ALA A 44 -17.31 -10.23 -22.81
N LYS A 45 -16.84 -10.46 -24.04
CA LYS A 45 -17.53 -11.30 -25.03
C LYS A 45 -17.68 -12.75 -24.53
N LEU A 46 -16.60 -13.34 -24.02
CA LEU A 46 -16.62 -14.70 -23.49
C LEU A 46 -17.60 -14.86 -22.33
N ILE A 47 -17.62 -13.91 -21.39
CA ILE A 47 -18.59 -13.92 -20.28
C ILE A 47 -20.03 -13.86 -20.83
N ALA A 48 -20.29 -12.97 -21.79
CA ALA A 48 -21.62 -12.86 -22.41
C ALA A 48 -22.03 -14.15 -23.14
N ASP A 49 -21.15 -14.72 -23.95
CA ASP A 49 -21.39 -15.96 -24.71
C ASP A 49 -21.66 -17.16 -23.77
N MET A 50 -20.92 -17.27 -22.67
CA MET A 50 -21.09 -18.35 -21.69
C MET A 50 -22.35 -18.21 -20.84
N THR A 51 -22.71 -16.98 -20.48
CA THR A 51 -23.85 -16.70 -19.60
C THR A 51 -25.18 -16.50 -20.35
N GLY A 52 -25.14 -16.24 -21.65
CA GLY A 52 -26.31 -15.83 -22.45
C GLY A 52 -26.67 -14.34 -22.31
N ALA A 53 -25.80 -13.56 -21.67
CA ALA A 53 -25.94 -12.11 -21.53
C ALA A 53 -25.59 -11.35 -22.83
N GLU A 54 -25.88 -10.05 -22.85
CA GLU A 54 -25.52 -9.15 -23.94
C GLU A 54 -24.23 -8.40 -23.58
N ALA A 55 -23.21 -8.49 -24.44
CA ALA A 55 -22.00 -7.70 -24.29
C ALA A 55 -22.20 -6.30 -24.89
N VAL A 56 -21.97 -5.26 -24.09
CA VAL A 56 -22.18 -3.86 -24.49
C VAL A 56 -20.88 -3.07 -24.31
N ASP A 57 -20.57 -2.20 -25.26
CA ASP A 57 -19.48 -1.24 -25.12
C ASP A 57 -19.92 -0.07 -24.23
N GLY A 58 -19.35 0.01 -23.03
CA GLY A 58 -19.69 1.03 -22.05
C GLY A 58 -19.24 2.44 -22.41
N PHE A 59 -18.39 2.62 -23.43
CA PHE A 59 -18.03 3.94 -23.93
C PHE A 59 -19.01 4.46 -24.99
N LYS A 60 -19.59 3.56 -25.79
CA LYS A 60 -20.49 3.95 -26.90
C LYS A 60 -21.94 4.12 -26.44
N ALA A 61 -22.41 3.21 -25.59
CA ALA A 61 -23.78 3.20 -25.08
C ALA A 61 -23.79 2.69 -23.64
N PRO A 62 -23.40 3.51 -22.65
CA PRO A 62 -23.38 3.09 -21.25
C PRO A 62 -24.79 2.70 -20.80
N PRO A 63 -25.04 1.44 -20.41
CA PRO A 63 -26.35 1.03 -19.93
C PRO A 63 -26.64 1.59 -18.53
N ILE A 64 -27.89 1.47 -18.09
CA ILE A 64 -28.26 1.88 -16.74
C ILE A 64 -27.63 0.89 -15.75
N GLU A 65 -27.21 1.38 -14.58
CA GLU A 65 -26.53 0.57 -13.55
C GLU A 65 -27.33 -0.66 -13.12
N SER A 66 -28.66 -0.53 -13.08
CA SER A 66 -29.60 -1.61 -12.76
C SER A 66 -29.66 -2.71 -13.81
N GLU A 67 -29.06 -2.53 -14.99
CA GLU A 67 -29.02 -3.53 -16.07
C GLU A 67 -27.67 -4.26 -16.15
N MET A 68 -26.65 -3.77 -15.43
CA MET A 68 -25.29 -4.30 -15.50
C MET A 68 -25.17 -5.55 -14.64
N ALA A 69 -24.89 -6.70 -15.24
CA ALA A 69 -24.54 -7.93 -14.52
C ALA A 69 -23.11 -7.86 -13.98
N VAL A 70 -22.17 -7.41 -14.82
CA VAL A 70 -20.75 -7.30 -14.52
C VAL A 70 -20.10 -6.28 -15.45
N VAL A 71 -19.07 -5.59 -14.96
CA VAL A 71 -18.28 -4.63 -15.73
C VAL A 71 -16.85 -5.13 -15.89
N VAL A 72 -16.38 -5.20 -17.13
CA VAL A 72 -15.00 -5.56 -17.47
C VAL A 72 -14.20 -4.29 -17.74
N VAL A 73 -13.12 -4.07 -16.98
CA VAL A 73 -12.30 -2.85 -17.05
C VAL A 73 -10.83 -3.16 -17.34
N ASP A 74 -10.11 -2.21 -17.89
CA ASP A 74 -8.65 -2.29 -18.14
C ASP A 74 -7.87 -1.28 -17.28
N CYS A 75 -8.17 -1.23 -15.99
CA CYS A 75 -7.73 -0.14 -15.14
C CYS A 75 -6.45 -0.47 -14.37
N GLY A 76 -5.43 0.38 -14.50
CA GLY A 76 -4.16 0.23 -13.78
C GLY A 76 -4.19 0.59 -12.29
N GLY A 77 -5.35 0.79 -11.66
CA GLY A 77 -5.45 1.22 -10.24
C GLY A 77 -5.95 2.64 -10.02
N THR A 78 -6.57 3.25 -11.04
CA THR A 78 -7.19 4.57 -10.95
C THR A 78 -8.70 4.46 -10.71
N ALA A 79 -9.52 5.46 -11.09
CA ALA A 79 -10.93 5.54 -10.71
C ALA A 79 -11.78 4.33 -11.16
N ARG A 80 -11.55 3.77 -12.37
CA ARG A 80 -12.37 2.66 -12.90
C ARG A 80 -12.32 1.39 -12.03
N CYS A 81 -11.25 1.20 -11.24
CA CYS A 81 -11.17 0.05 -10.33
C CYS A 81 -12.19 0.15 -9.19
N GLY A 82 -12.57 1.36 -8.75
CA GLY A 82 -13.42 1.55 -7.58
C GLY A 82 -14.78 2.20 -7.85
N VAL A 83 -15.02 2.80 -9.03
CA VAL A 83 -16.31 3.44 -9.35
C VAL A 83 -17.47 2.44 -9.38
N TYR A 84 -17.27 1.26 -9.98
CA TYR A 84 -18.30 0.22 -10.07
C TYR A 84 -18.43 -0.58 -8.76
N PRO A 85 -17.34 -0.99 -8.07
CA PRO A 85 -17.44 -1.59 -6.75
C PRO A 85 -18.11 -0.70 -5.70
N ARG A 86 -17.88 0.62 -5.75
CA ARG A 86 -18.59 1.60 -4.90
C ARG A 86 -20.11 1.53 -5.07
N LYS A 87 -20.57 1.22 -6.28
CA LYS A 87 -21.99 1.02 -6.63
C LYS A 87 -22.44 -0.43 -6.42
N ARG A 88 -21.59 -1.28 -5.83
CA ARG A 88 -21.79 -2.72 -5.61
C ARG A 88 -22.09 -3.46 -6.92
N ILE A 89 -21.44 -3.07 -8.01
CA ILE A 89 -21.51 -3.75 -9.30
C ILE A 89 -20.26 -4.64 -9.47
N PRO A 90 -20.41 -5.94 -9.73
CA PRO A 90 -19.30 -6.88 -9.93
C PRO A 90 -18.35 -6.36 -11.01
N THR A 91 -17.07 -6.33 -10.68
CA THR A 91 -16.05 -5.71 -11.53
C THR A 91 -14.90 -6.66 -11.79
N VAL A 92 -14.63 -6.90 -13.07
CA VAL A 92 -13.57 -7.78 -13.56
C VAL A 92 -12.50 -6.90 -14.19
N ASN A 93 -11.34 -6.80 -13.57
CA ASN A 93 -10.21 -6.04 -14.11
C ASN A 93 -9.24 -6.95 -14.87
N LEU A 94 -8.90 -6.54 -16.09
CA LEU A 94 -7.92 -7.22 -16.93
C LEU A 94 -6.49 -7.00 -16.43
N THR A 95 -6.23 -5.88 -15.76
CA THR A 95 -4.91 -5.57 -15.19
C THR A 95 -4.80 -6.19 -13.79
N PRO A 96 -3.67 -6.82 -13.41
CA PRO A 96 -3.48 -7.42 -12.08
C PRO A 96 -3.24 -6.34 -11.02
N VAL A 97 -4.30 -5.67 -10.60
CA VAL A 97 -4.28 -4.60 -9.59
C VAL A 97 -5.30 -4.92 -8.50
N GLY A 98 -4.90 -4.80 -7.23
CA GLY A 98 -5.80 -4.98 -6.08
C GLY A 98 -6.36 -3.65 -5.58
N GLN A 99 -6.45 -3.50 -4.26
CA GLN A 99 -6.86 -2.26 -3.61
C GLN A 99 -5.88 -1.11 -3.94
N ALA A 100 -6.29 -0.24 -4.85
CA ALA A 100 -5.49 0.89 -5.33
C ALA A 100 -6.37 2.06 -5.77
N GLY A 101 -5.83 3.27 -5.64
CA GLY A 101 -6.48 4.51 -6.04
C GLY A 101 -7.40 5.11 -4.97
N PRO A 102 -8.03 6.27 -5.25
CA PRO A 102 -8.82 7.04 -4.28
C PRO A 102 -10.08 6.32 -3.78
N LEU A 103 -10.51 5.25 -4.47
CA LEU A 103 -11.69 4.46 -4.15
C LEU A 103 -11.32 3.05 -3.67
N ALA A 104 -10.08 2.83 -3.21
CA ALA A 104 -9.57 1.52 -2.80
C ALA A 104 -10.43 0.83 -1.72
N GLN A 105 -11.04 1.60 -0.82
CA GLN A 105 -11.92 1.10 0.25
C GLN A 105 -13.18 0.37 -0.26
N PHE A 106 -13.57 0.59 -1.51
CA PHE A 106 -14.71 -0.09 -2.13
C PHE A 106 -14.30 -1.33 -2.93
N ILE A 107 -13.00 -1.57 -3.10
CA ILE A 107 -12.47 -2.72 -3.84
C ILE A 107 -12.33 -3.89 -2.85
N THR A 108 -13.37 -4.72 -2.78
CA THR A 108 -13.46 -5.86 -1.85
C THR A 108 -13.50 -7.18 -2.62
N GLU A 109 -13.04 -8.27 -1.98
CA GLU A 109 -12.89 -9.58 -2.64
C GLU A 109 -14.23 -10.16 -3.13
N ASP A 110 -15.33 -9.77 -2.50
CA ASP A 110 -16.69 -10.21 -2.83
C ASP A 110 -17.26 -9.56 -4.10
N ILE A 111 -16.70 -8.44 -4.57
CA ILE A 111 -17.25 -7.68 -5.71
C ILE A 111 -16.23 -7.39 -6.81
N TYR A 112 -14.95 -7.68 -6.57
CA TYR A 112 -13.87 -7.32 -7.47
C TYR A 112 -12.90 -8.48 -7.66
N VAL A 113 -12.51 -8.71 -8.92
CA VAL A 113 -11.48 -9.69 -9.30
C VAL A 113 -10.57 -9.09 -10.38
N SER A 114 -9.27 -9.33 -10.28
CA SER A 114 -8.30 -8.72 -11.21
C SER A 114 -7.31 -9.69 -11.85
N GLY A 115 -6.60 -9.19 -12.87
CA GLY A 115 -5.67 -9.97 -13.69
C GLY A 115 -6.35 -11.01 -14.59
N VAL A 116 -7.65 -10.87 -14.82
CA VAL A 116 -8.47 -11.93 -15.45
C VAL A 116 -8.14 -12.08 -16.93
N LYS A 117 -7.87 -13.32 -17.34
CA LYS A 117 -7.71 -13.76 -18.72
C LYS A 117 -8.85 -14.72 -19.10
N PRO A 118 -9.05 -15.03 -20.40
CA PRO A 118 -10.05 -16.01 -20.83
C PRO A 118 -9.95 -17.36 -20.10
N ALA A 119 -8.73 -17.82 -19.79
CA ALA A 119 -8.49 -19.08 -19.07
C ALA A 119 -8.96 -19.08 -17.61
N ASN A 120 -9.29 -17.91 -17.04
CA ASN A 120 -9.74 -17.78 -15.66
C ASN A 120 -11.28 -17.80 -15.52
N ILE A 121 -11.99 -18.00 -16.63
CA ILE A 121 -13.45 -18.04 -16.67
C ILE A 121 -13.88 -19.49 -16.93
N SER A 122 -14.72 -20.02 -16.05
CA SER A 122 -15.32 -21.35 -16.17
C SER A 122 -16.83 -21.30 -15.92
N MET A 123 -17.56 -22.33 -16.31
CA MET A 123 -18.94 -22.49 -15.84
C MET A 123 -18.95 -22.63 -14.32
N ALA A 124 -20.00 -22.12 -13.68
CA ALA A 124 -20.17 -22.30 -12.24
C ALA A 124 -20.76 -23.69 -11.95
N ASP A 125 -20.11 -24.44 -11.07
CA ASP A 125 -20.52 -25.81 -10.70
C ASP A 125 -21.58 -25.83 -9.57
N GLY A 126 -22.11 -24.66 -9.19
CA GLY A 126 -23.13 -24.50 -8.13
C GLY A 126 -22.59 -24.57 -6.70
N SER A 127 -21.28 -24.78 -6.50
CA SER A 127 -20.68 -24.87 -5.15
C SER A 127 -20.42 -23.53 -4.47
N GLU A 128 -20.44 -22.41 -5.20
CA GLU A 128 -20.21 -21.07 -4.67
C GLU A 128 -21.45 -20.18 -4.87
N PRO A 129 -21.79 -19.33 -3.88
CA PRO A 129 -22.96 -18.47 -3.97
C PRO A 129 -22.76 -17.43 -5.08
N VAL A 130 -23.86 -17.13 -5.79
CA VAL A 130 -23.88 -16.10 -6.83
C VAL A 130 -23.49 -14.75 -6.23
N THR A 131 -22.49 -14.10 -6.83
CA THR A 131 -22.12 -12.74 -6.50
C THR A 131 -23.26 -11.80 -6.87
N THR A 132 -24.05 -11.41 -5.88
CA THR A 132 -25.20 -10.54 -6.07
C THR A 132 -24.79 -9.09 -5.97
N ALA A 133 -25.08 -8.38 -7.05
CA ALA A 133 -24.95 -6.95 -7.13
C ALA A 133 -26.18 -6.30 -6.47
N GLY A 134 -25.99 -5.55 -5.37
CA GLY A 134 -27.07 -4.76 -4.74
C GLY A 134 -27.68 -5.25 -3.42
N ALA A 135 -27.02 -6.15 -2.66
CA ALA A 135 -27.41 -6.35 -1.25
C ALA A 135 -27.05 -5.09 -0.43
N ALA A 136 -28.05 -4.22 -0.25
CA ALA A 136 -27.99 -3.06 0.61
C ALA A 136 -28.08 -3.48 2.09
N THR A 137 -26.97 -3.36 2.82
CA THR A 137 -26.99 -3.09 4.26
C THR A 137 -26.54 -1.64 4.42
N GLY A 138 -27.50 -0.77 4.76
CA GLY A 138 -27.29 0.68 4.77
C GLY A 138 -26.45 1.19 5.94
N THR A 139 -25.58 2.17 5.66
CA THR A 139 -25.44 3.45 6.39
C THR A 139 -24.37 4.34 5.74
N GLY A 140 -24.81 5.29 4.88
CA GLY A 140 -24.21 6.59 4.46
C GLY A 140 -22.72 6.78 4.09
N PRO A 141 -22.29 7.98 3.61
CA PRO A 141 -23.04 9.08 3.01
C PRO A 141 -22.71 9.30 1.50
N SER A 142 -23.58 10.07 0.83
CA SER A 142 -23.53 10.45 -0.58
C SER A 142 -22.21 11.12 -1.03
N PRO A 143 -21.74 10.91 -2.28
CA PRO A 143 -20.73 11.78 -2.88
C PRO A 143 -21.35 13.03 -3.51
N THR A 144 -20.76 14.16 -3.14
CA THR A 144 -20.68 15.37 -3.97
C THR A 144 -19.84 15.12 -5.22
N ASP A 145 -20.24 15.82 -6.29
CA ASP A 145 -19.67 15.85 -7.62
C ASP A 145 -18.14 16.00 -7.65
N SER A 146 -17.49 15.25 -8.54
CA SER A 146 -16.20 15.66 -9.10
C SER A 146 -16.06 15.15 -10.54
N PRO A 147 -15.45 15.96 -11.42
CA PRO A 147 -15.74 15.92 -12.85
C PRO A 147 -15.03 14.77 -13.55
N ALA A 148 -15.76 14.07 -14.40
CA ALA A 148 -15.20 13.08 -15.32
C ALA A 148 -14.19 13.76 -16.26
N VAL A 149 -12.92 13.36 -16.15
CA VAL A 149 -11.89 13.66 -17.14
C VAL A 149 -12.30 13.01 -18.45
N ARG A 150 -12.80 13.84 -19.37
CA ARG A 150 -13.04 13.48 -20.77
C ARG A 150 -11.69 13.24 -21.44
N ALA A 151 -11.47 12.02 -21.90
CA ALA A 151 -10.54 11.75 -22.99
C ALA A 151 -11.37 11.17 -24.13
N ALA A 152 -11.53 11.96 -25.19
CA ALA A 152 -12.02 11.52 -26.48
C ALA A 152 -10.99 10.59 -27.13
N ASP A 153 -11.39 9.49 -27.76
CA ASP A 153 -11.71 9.49 -29.19
C ASP A 153 -12.23 8.14 -29.71
N ALA A 154 -12.78 8.22 -30.92
CA ALA A 154 -13.67 7.36 -31.72
C ALA A 154 -13.38 5.84 -31.88
N ALA A 155 -14.45 5.13 -32.22
CA ALA A 155 -14.54 3.70 -32.57
C ALA A 155 -14.31 3.44 -34.09
N PRO A 156 -14.39 2.19 -34.62
CA PRO A 156 -13.23 1.43 -35.12
C PRO A 156 -13.26 1.16 -36.64
N SER A 157 -12.10 0.91 -37.24
CA SER A 157 -11.99 0.21 -38.53
C SER A 157 -10.78 -0.71 -38.54
N SER A 158 -11.01 -1.92 -39.04
CA SER A 158 -10.01 -2.94 -39.31
C SER A 158 -9.15 -2.50 -40.50
N GLU A 159 -7.91 -2.06 -40.27
CA GLU A 159 -6.84 -2.10 -41.28
C GLU A 159 -5.46 -1.70 -40.70
N GLY A 160 -4.41 -2.44 -41.08
CA GLY A 160 -3.02 -1.98 -41.02
C GLY A 160 -2.17 -2.45 -39.82
N GLY A 161 -1.18 -3.31 -40.10
CA GLY A 161 -0.16 -3.76 -39.14
C GLY A 161 0.64 -2.64 -38.44
N LEU A 162 0.65 -1.42 -39.00
CA LEU A 162 1.23 -0.21 -38.38
C LEU A 162 0.34 0.41 -37.30
N VAL A 163 -0.99 0.39 -37.47
CA VAL A 163 -1.97 0.90 -36.48
C VAL A 163 -2.07 -0.06 -35.28
N GLY A 164 -1.96 -1.37 -35.54
CA GLY A 164 -1.78 -2.40 -34.51
C GLY A 164 -0.50 -2.21 -33.68
N LEU A 165 0.60 -1.84 -34.32
CA LEU A 165 1.87 -1.54 -33.63
C LEU A 165 1.78 -0.27 -32.78
N ILE A 166 1.20 0.81 -33.33
CA ILE A 166 1.02 2.10 -32.61
C ILE A 166 0.08 1.93 -31.42
N SER A 167 -1.04 1.21 -31.58
CA SER A 167 -1.96 0.92 -30.47
C SER A 167 -1.33 0.00 -29.41
N SER A 168 -0.48 -0.96 -29.82
CA SER A 168 0.27 -1.81 -28.91
C SER A 168 1.31 -1.00 -28.10
N ILE A 169 2.06 -0.11 -28.76
CA ILE A 169 3.00 0.82 -28.11
C ILE A 169 2.24 1.76 -27.16
N GLY A 170 1.10 2.31 -27.57
CA GLY A 170 0.26 3.16 -26.72
C GLY A 170 -0.26 2.42 -25.48
N ARG A 171 -0.60 1.13 -25.61
CA ARG A 171 -1.03 0.29 -24.47
C ARG A 171 0.12 -0.02 -23.51
N VAL A 172 1.32 -0.27 -24.03
CA VAL A 172 2.53 -0.48 -23.20
C VAL A 172 2.92 0.81 -22.49
N MET A 173 2.95 1.93 -23.22
CA MET A 173 3.22 3.26 -22.66
C MET A 173 2.19 3.63 -21.58
N GLY A 174 0.91 3.40 -21.82
CA GLY A 174 -0.16 3.60 -20.85
C GLY A 174 -0.02 2.72 -19.61
N ARG A 175 0.46 1.49 -19.75
CA ARG A 175 0.75 0.59 -18.61
C ARG A 175 1.92 1.12 -17.78
N VAL A 176 3.01 1.55 -18.41
CA VAL A 176 4.18 2.11 -17.73
C VAL A 176 3.82 3.41 -17.01
N VAL A 177 3.17 4.35 -17.70
CA VAL A 177 2.69 5.61 -17.10
C VAL A 177 1.72 5.33 -15.95
N GLY A 178 0.84 4.34 -16.10
CA GLY A 178 -0.05 3.89 -15.04
C GLY A 178 0.69 3.39 -13.79
N ILE A 179 1.77 2.63 -13.96
CA ILE A 179 2.61 2.16 -12.83
C ILE A 179 3.22 3.36 -12.10
N PHE A 180 3.88 4.27 -12.82
CA PHE A 180 4.51 5.44 -12.21
C PHE A 180 3.50 6.35 -11.52
N PHE A 181 2.36 6.61 -12.15
CA PHE A 181 1.34 7.48 -11.57
C PHE A 181 0.68 6.88 -10.33
N ASN A 182 0.47 5.56 -10.30
CA ASN A 182 -0.05 4.88 -9.12
C ASN A 182 0.99 4.74 -8.02
N ALA A 183 2.27 4.51 -8.35
CA ALA A 183 3.36 4.54 -7.38
C ALA A 183 3.47 5.93 -6.73
N GLY A 184 3.38 6.99 -7.54
CA GLY A 184 3.34 8.38 -7.06
C GLY A 184 2.17 8.63 -6.12
N ARG A 185 0.95 8.26 -6.51
CA ARG A 185 -0.24 8.40 -5.64
C ARG A 185 -0.12 7.62 -4.34
N ARG A 186 0.34 6.37 -4.38
CA ARG A 186 0.58 5.55 -3.18
C ARG A 186 1.60 6.20 -2.26
N THR A 187 2.65 6.79 -2.82
CA THR A 187 3.67 7.51 -2.05
C THR A 187 3.07 8.73 -1.36
N ILE A 188 2.31 9.55 -2.08
CA ILE A 188 1.65 10.73 -1.50
C ILE A 188 0.68 10.32 -0.38
N ASP A 189 -0.12 9.28 -0.61
CA ASP A 189 -1.05 8.77 0.40
C ASP A 189 -0.32 8.27 1.65
N GLN A 190 0.80 7.56 1.49
CA GLN A 190 1.66 7.11 2.58
C GLN A 190 2.26 8.29 3.37
N VAL A 191 2.71 9.33 2.68
CA VAL A 191 3.27 10.53 3.32
C VAL A 191 2.20 11.26 4.12
N ILE A 192 1.02 11.49 3.53
CA ILE A 192 -0.07 12.25 4.17
C ILE A 192 -0.67 11.49 5.35
N ARG A 193 -0.91 10.19 5.21
CA ARG A 193 -1.63 9.41 6.23
C ARG A 193 -0.74 8.89 7.36
N ASN A 194 0.54 8.67 7.10
CA ASN A 194 1.43 8.00 8.06
C ASN A 194 2.64 8.86 8.45
N VAL A 195 3.38 9.41 7.48
CA VAL A 195 4.64 10.15 7.76
C VAL A 195 4.37 11.49 8.43
N LEU A 196 3.50 12.34 7.85
CA LEU A 196 3.21 13.67 8.40
C LEU A 196 2.60 13.62 9.81
N PRO A 197 1.63 12.74 10.12
CA PRO A 197 1.11 12.62 11.48
C PRO A 197 2.19 12.22 12.50
N PHE A 198 3.07 11.27 12.13
CA PHE A 198 4.19 10.88 13.01
C PHE A 198 5.17 12.04 13.24
N MET A 199 5.55 12.76 12.19
CA MET A 199 6.42 13.95 12.30
C MET A 199 5.77 15.03 13.17
N ALA A 200 4.47 15.29 13.01
CA ALA A 200 3.75 16.26 13.82
C ALA A 200 3.73 15.86 15.31
N PHE A 201 3.50 14.58 15.61
CA PHE A 201 3.56 14.05 16.97
C PHE A 201 4.94 14.22 17.60
N VAL A 202 6.00 13.81 16.89
CA VAL A 202 7.39 13.96 17.37
C VAL A 202 7.74 15.43 17.59
N THR A 203 7.37 16.30 16.65
CA THR A 203 7.63 17.74 16.76
C THR A 203 6.91 18.34 17.97
N MET A 204 5.69 17.91 18.26
CA MET A 204 4.93 18.34 19.44
C MET A 204 5.62 17.87 20.74
N LEU A 205 6.10 16.62 20.81
CA LEU A 205 6.85 16.13 21.96
C LEU A 205 8.16 16.91 22.17
N ILE A 206 8.92 17.15 21.11
CA ILE A 206 10.15 17.97 21.17
C ILE A 206 9.80 19.37 21.68
N GLY A 207 8.75 20.00 21.13
CA GLY A 207 8.28 21.32 21.56
C GLY A 207 7.92 21.36 23.04
N LEU A 208 7.22 20.34 23.56
CA LEU A 208 6.90 20.21 24.97
C LEU A 208 8.17 20.07 25.83
N ILE A 209 9.11 19.21 25.43
CA ILE A 209 10.36 18.97 26.17
C ILE A 209 11.19 20.26 26.26
N LEU A 210 11.31 20.98 25.16
CA LEU A 210 12.03 22.25 25.09
C LEU A 210 11.33 23.35 25.90
N TYR A 211 10.00 23.47 25.80
CA TYR A 211 9.25 24.49 26.53
C TYR A 211 9.24 24.24 28.05
N THR A 212 9.13 22.97 28.46
CA THR A 212 9.08 22.59 29.89
C THR A 212 10.45 22.54 30.55
N GLY A 213 11.54 22.53 29.77
CA GLY A 213 12.90 22.36 30.30
C GLY A 213 13.17 20.97 30.89
N ILE A 214 12.24 20.01 30.72
CA ILE A 214 12.44 18.61 31.16
C ILE A 214 13.67 18.02 30.47
N GLY A 215 13.95 18.42 29.24
CA GLY A 215 15.13 18.02 28.48
C GLY A 215 16.42 18.36 29.22
N ASP A 216 16.53 19.55 29.81
CA ASP A 216 17.73 19.99 30.53
C ASP A 216 17.92 19.24 31.84
N VAL A 217 16.84 18.94 32.55
CA VAL A 217 16.86 18.14 33.79
C VAL A 217 17.29 16.70 33.51
N LEU A 218 16.77 16.10 32.43
CA LEU A 218 17.18 14.77 31.98
C LEU A 218 18.60 14.78 31.39
N ALA A 219 19.05 15.90 30.83
CA ALA A 219 20.38 16.07 30.27
C ALA A 219 21.48 16.14 31.34
N GLN A 220 21.21 16.64 32.55
CA GLN A 220 22.22 16.79 33.60
C GLN A 220 22.98 15.48 33.93
N PRO A 221 22.31 14.33 34.16
CA PRO A 221 23.02 13.05 34.30
C PRO A 221 23.57 12.52 32.98
N MET A 222 22.94 12.84 31.84
CA MET A 222 23.33 12.33 30.52
C MET A 222 24.53 13.05 29.90
N GLY A 223 24.79 14.32 30.24
CA GLY A 223 25.90 15.11 29.72
C GLY A 223 27.27 14.52 30.06
N PRO A 224 27.57 14.23 31.35
CA PRO A 224 28.80 13.56 31.75
C PRO A 224 28.97 12.16 31.15
N LEU A 225 27.86 11.43 30.94
CA LEU A 225 27.85 10.12 30.29
C LEU A 225 28.11 10.24 28.78
N ALA A 226 27.54 11.24 28.11
CA ALA A 226 27.67 11.43 26.67
C ALA A 226 29.02 12.05 26.25
N ASN A 227 29.71 12.73 27.17
CA ASN A 227 31.03 13.30 26.92
C ASN A 227 32.20 12.31 27.17
N ASN A 228 31.91 11.04 27.47
CA ASN A 228 32.92 10.00 27.55
C ASN A 228 32.46 8.70 26.88
N ILE A 229 33.41 7.90 26.40
CA ILE A 229 33.10 6.68 25.65
C ILE A 229 32.38 5.63 26.51
N VAL A 230 32.73 5.49 27.79
CA VAL A 230 32.15 4.51 28.70
C VAL A 230 30.66 4.79 28.91
N GLY A 231 30.28 6.05 29.08
CA GLY A 231 28.91 6.46 29.24
C GLY A 231 28.10 6.29 27.96
N LEU A 232 28.70 6.49 26.77
CA LEU A 232 28.06 6.15 25.50
C LEU A 232 27.85 4.63 25.32
N LEU A 233 28.76 3.79 25.81
CA LEU A 233 28.56 2.34 25.82
C LEU A 233 27.40 1.94 26.75
N ILE A 234 27.28 2.58 27.92
CA ILE A 234 26.16 2.37 28.84
C ILE A 234 24.85 2.84 28.20
N ILE A 235 24.83 4.03 27.59
CA ILE A 235 23.66 4.55 26.87
C ILE A 235 23.26 3.58 25.76
N SER A 236 24.22 3.04 25.00
CA SER A 236 23.94 2.05 23.95
C SER A 236 23.37 0.75 24.52
N ALA A 237 23.91 0.25 25.62
CA ALA A 237 23.41 -0.94 26.27
C ALA A 237 21.98 -0.76 26.79
N ILE A 238 21.64 0.42 27.32
CA ILE A 238 20.27 0.75 27.74
C ILE A 238 19.37 0.88 26.51
N CYS A 239 19.77 1.69 25.53
CA CYS A 239 19.00 1.94 24.32
C CYS A 239 18.87 0.69 23.43
N GLY A 240 19.67 -0.36 23.63
CA GLY A 240 19.57 -1.64 22.93
C GLY A 240 18.55 -2.61 23.51
N LEU A 241 18.04 -2.35 24.73
CA LEU A 241 17.24 -3.32 25.47
C LEU A 241 15.96 -3.69 24.69
N PRO A 242 15.76 -4.99 24.35
CA PRO A 242 14.67 -5.44 23.46
C PRO A 242 13.26 -5.03 23.88
N PHE A 243 13.04 -4.79 25.17
CA PHE A 243 11.74 -4.43 25.72
C PHE A 243 11.42 -2.94 25.67
N LEU A 244 12.40 -2.07 25.36
CA LEU A 244 12.17 -0.63 25.26
C LEU A 244 11.40 -0.25 23.99
N SER A 245 11.60 -0.94 22.87
CA SER A 245 10.86 -0.69 21.61
C SER A 245 9.34 -0.90 21.78
N PRO A 246 8.86 -1.98 22.41
CA PRO A 246 7.41 -2.14 22.67
C PRO A 246 6.80 -1.10 23.61
N ILE A 247 7.58 -0.56 24.57
CA ILE A 247 7.08 0.33 25.64
C ILE A 247 7.15 1.81 25.24
N LEU A 248 8.24 2.23 24.59
CA LEU A 248 8.50 3.62 24.23
C LEU A 248 7.95 4.00 22.85
N GLY A 249 7.37 3.04 22.12
CA GLY A 249 6.92 3.22 20.74
C GLY A 249 8.05 2.95 19.74
N PRO A 250 7.88 3.31 18.45
CA PRO A 250 8.87 3.05 17.42
C PRO A 250 10.27 3.46 17.89
N GLY A 251 11.32 2.67 17.64
CA GLY A 251 12.70 2.97 18.01
C GLY A 251 13.19 4.35 17.52
N ALA A 252 12.51 4.92 16.53
CA ALA A 252 12.65 6.32 16.14
C ALA A 252 12.39 7.30 17.31
N VAL A 253 11.44 7.04 18.20
CA VAL A 253 11.11 7.88 19.35
C VAL A 253 12.29 8.01 20.32
N ILE A 254 13.00 6.91 20.62
CA ILE A 254 14.20 6.94 21.47
C ILE A 254 15.27 7.84 20.84
N ALA A 255 15.53 7.65 19.54
CA ALA A 255 16.52 8.44 18.82
C ALA A 255 16.15 9.93 18.73
N GLN A 256 14.86 10.25 18.61
CA GLN A 256 14.38 11.63 18.56
C GLN A 256 14.44 12.30 19.93
N VAL A 257 14.02 11.62 21.01
CA VAL A 257 14.06 12.20 22.36
C VAL A 257 15.49 12.33 22.87
N ILE A 258 16.29 11.26 22.81
CA ILE A 258 17.65 11.28 23.35
C ILE A 258 18.60 12.03 22.42
N GLY A 259 18.53 11.77 21.11
CA GLY A 259 19.44 12.36 20.14
C GLY A 259 19.13 13.82 19.85
N VAL A 260 17.89 14.13 19.45
CA VAL A 260 17.51 15.47 18.98
C VAL A 260 17.11 16.41 20.12
N ALA A 261 16.45 15.91 21.17
CA ALA A 261 15.99 16.78 22.26
C ALA A 261 16.99 16.93 23.42
N ILE A 262 17.95 16.00 23.59
CA ILE A 262 18.89 16.01 24.73
C ILE A 262 20.34 16.18 24.26
N ILE A 263 20.90 15.23 23.51
CA ILE A 263 22.33 15.23 23.17
C ILE A 263 22.67 16.31 22.12
N GLY A 264 21.84 16.49 21.09
CA GLY A 264 22.04 17.47 20.04
C GLY A 264 22.20 18.91 20.55
N PRO A 265 21.27 19.42 21.38
CA PRO A 265 21.41 20.73 22.01
C PRO A 265 22.66 20.86 22.88
N GLN A 266 23.06 19.81 23.60
CA GLN A 266 24.27 19.82 24.43
C GLN A 266 25.56 19.84 23.61
N ILE A 267 25.57 19.25 22.41
CA ILE A 267 26.66 19.42 21.43
C ILE A 267 26.65 20.86 20.89
N ALA A 268 25.48 21.38 20.50
CA ALA A 268 25.34 22.73 19.96
C ALA A 268 25.78 23.83 20.96
N ASN A 269 25.49 23.62 22.25
CA ASN A 269 25.87 24.53 23.33
C ASN A 269 27.32 24.35 23.80
N GLY A 270 28.08 23.40 23.23
CA GLY A 270 29.49 23.16 23.55
C GLY A 270 29.76 22.36 24.83
N THR A 271 28.72 21.83 25.50
CA THR A 271 28.86 20.97 26.67
C THR A 271 29.47 19.60 26.31
N ILE A 272 29.11 19.07 25.14
CA ILE A 272 29.63 17.80 24.60
C ILE A 272 30.54 18.12 23.41
N SER A 273 31.72 17.50 23.37
CA SER A 273 32.64 17.67 22.24
C SER A 273 32.00 17.22 20.92
N PRO A 274 32.13 17.99 19.81
CA PRO A 274 31.65 17.57 18.50
C PRO A 274 32.18 16.21 18.03
N ALA A 275 33.38 15.81 18.48
CA ALA A 275 33.94 14.49 18.18
C ALA A 275 33.14 13.33 18.76
N MET A 276 32.30 13.58 19.77
CA MET A 276 31.41 12.60 20.36
C MET A 276 30.08 12.46 19.62
N ALA A 277 29.81 13.29 18.60
CA ALA A 277 28.56 13.25 17.84
C ALA A 277 28.36 11.90 17.13
N LEU A 278 29.39 11.39 16.46
CA LEU A 278 29.32 10.12 15.74
C LEU A 278 29.15 8.93 16.70
N PRO A 279 29.95 8.77 17.77
CA PRO A 279 29.71 7.77 18.81
C PRO A 279 28.32 7.88 19.46
N ALA A 280 27.87 9.09 19.76
CA ALA A 280 26.59 9.32 20.39
C ALA A 280 25.43 8.90 19.48
N LEU A 281 25.51 9.19 18.18
CA LEU A 281 24.54 8.73 17.18
C LEU A 281 24.33 7.23 17.25
N PHE A 282 25.40 6.44 17.31
CA PHE A 282 25.28 4.98 17.42
C PHE A 282 24.78 4.53 18.80
N ALA A 283 25.07 5.30 19.87
CA ALA A 283 24.64 4.96 21.21
C ALA A 283 23.12 5.04 21.36
N TYR A 284 22.51 6.19 21.06
CA TYR A 284 21.07 6.36 21.23
C TYR A 284 20.25 5.70 20.11
N ASN A 285 20.86 5.36 18.97
CA ASN A 285 20.17 4.78 17.81
C ASN A 285 20.38 3.26 17.67
N THR A 286 20.66 2.57 18.78
CA THR A 286 20.94 1.13 18.79
C THR A 286 19.77 0.29 18.23
N GLN A 287 18.53 0.73 18.40
CA GLN A 287 17.31 0.05 17.95
C GLN A 287 16.83 0.47 16.55
N VAL A 288 17.64 1.19 15.78
CA VAL A 288 17.23 1.64 14.44
C VAL A 288 16.78 0.47 13.56
N GLY A 289 15.56 0.58 13.03
CA GLY A 289 15.00 -0.43 12.14
C GLY A 289 14.46 -1.69 12.82
N CYS A 290 14.58 -1.84 14.14
CA CYS A 290 14.15 -3.03 14.87
C CYS A 290 12.63 -3.29 14.76
N ASP A 291 11.81 -2.24 14.78
CA ASP A 291 10.35 -2.38 14.70
C ASP A 291 9.88 -2.80 13.29
N PHE A 292 10.75 -2.65 12.29
CA PHE A 292 10.48 -3.09 10.93
C PHE A 292 10.88 -4.54 10.69
N VAL A 293 11.55 -5.20 11.63
CA VAL A 293 11.99 -6.60 11.48
C VAL A 293 10.79 -7.56 11.32
N PRO A 294 9.72 -7.49 12.14
CA PRO A 294 8.55 -8.35 11.93
C PRO A 294 7.87 -8.09 10.58
N VAL A 295 7.76 -6.83 10.17
CA VAL A 295 7.18 -6.44 8.88
C VAL A 295 8.04 -6.93 7.71
N GLY A 296 9.35 -6.75 7.77
CA GLY A 296 10.28 -7.21 6.75
C GLY A 296 10.27 -8.72 6.56
N LEU A 297 10.22 -9.48 7.67
CA LEU A 297 10.09 -10.94 7.62
C LEU A 297 8.73 -11.38 7.05
N ALA A 298 7.64 -10.69 7.40
CA ALA A 298 6.31 -10.97 6.85
C ALA A 298 6.23 -10.67 5.34
N LEU A 299 6.79 -9.54 4.89
CA LEU A 299 6.87 -9.18 3.47
C LEU A 299 7.76 -10.14 2.67
N GLY A 300 8.76 -10.73 3.32
CA GLY A 300 9.61 -11.79 2.75
C GLY A 300 8.98 -13.18 2.76
N GLU A 301 7.68 -13.30 3.09
CA GLU A 301 6.95 -14.58 3.19
C GLU A 301 7.67 -15.60 4.11
N ALA A 302 8.32 -15.11 5.17
CA ALA A 302 9.04 -15.97 6.10
C ALA A 302 8.07 -16.92 6.83
N LYS A 303 8.52 -18.16 7.05
CA LYS A 303 7.75 -19.15 7.81
C LYS A 303 7.45 -18.60 9.22
N PRO A 304 6.29 -18.90 9.83
CA PRO A 304 5.95 -18.40 11.17
C PRO A 304 7.03 -18.67 12.22
N LYS A 305 7.65 -19.85 12.18
CA LYS A 305 8.76 -20.23 13.07
C LYS A 305 10.02 -19.37 12.87
N THR A 306 10.25 -18.88 11.66
CA THR A 306 11.35 -17.94 11.36
C THR A 306 11.06 -16.56 11.92
N ILE A 307 9.80 -16.11 11.91
CA ILE A 307 9.40 -14.82 12.50
C ILE A 307 9.55 -14.88 14.03
N GLU A 308 9.03 -15.95 14.64
CA GLU A 308 9.07 -16.19 16.08
C GLU A 308 10.50 -16.20 16.66
N ILE A 309 11.45 -16.81 15.94
CA ILE A 309 12.84 -16.90 16.37
C ILE A 309 13.67 -15.69 15.88
N GLY A 310 13.41 -15.24 14.65
CA GLY A 310 14.20 -14.21 13.97
C GLY A 310 14.04 -12.83 14.60
N VAL A 311 12.82 -12.46 15.02
CA VAL A 311 12.59 -11.15 15.66
C VAL A 311 13.38 -11.02 16.97
N PRO A 312 13.27 -11.95 17.95
CA PRO A 312 14.11 -11.91 19.15
C PRO A 312 15.61 -11.99 18.87
N ALA A 313 16.03 -12.82 17.90
CA ALA A 313 17.44 -12.96 17.55
C ALA A 313 18.05 -11.64 17.06
N VAL A 314 17.33 -10.87 16.23
CA VAL A 314 17.78 -9.56 15.77
C VAL A 314 17.84 -8.55 16.92
N LEU A 315 16.84 -8.53 17.80
CA LEU A 315 16.82 -7.62 18.95
C LEU A 315 17.97 -7.92 19.92
N ILE A 316 18.26 -9.19 20.20
CA ILE A 316 19.40 -9.61 21.04
C ILE A 316 20.73 -9.28 20.34
N SER A 317 20.82 -9.48 19.03
CA SER A 317 22.01 -9.10 18.27
C SER A 317 22.32 -7.62 18.40
N ARG A 318 21.31 -6.75 18.44
CA ARG A 318 21.48 -5.30 18.63
C ARG A 318 21.99 -4.94 20.01
N GLN A 319 21.66 -5.72 21.05
CA GLN A 319 22.23 -5.53 22.38
C GLN A 319 23.76 -5.66 22.40
N ILE A 320 24.31 -6.51 21.53
CA ILE A 320 25.75 -6.72 21.39
C ILE A 320 26.34 -5.73 20.39
N MET A 321 25.71 -5.60 19.22
CA MET A 321 26.21 -4.77 18.13
C MET A 321 26.09 -3.28 18.40
N GLY A 322 25.21 -2.82 19.29
CA GLY A 322 25.11 -1.42 19.70
C GLY A 322 26.42 -0.90 20.28
N PRO A 323 26.89 -1.44 21.43
CA PRO A 323 28.16 -1.04 22.03
C PRO A 323 29.35 -1.21 21.09
N VAL A 324 29.37 -2.27 20.27
CA VAL A 324 30.41 -2.47 19.25
C VAL A 324 30.40 -1.35 18.21
N SER A 325 29.23 -0.95 17.73
CA SER A 325 29.09 0.15 16.76
C SER A 325 29.54 1.48 17.36
N VAL A 326 29.28 1.72 18.64
CA VAL A 326 29.78 2.91 19.37
C VAL A 326 31.30 2.91 19.44
N LEU A 327 31.95 1.78 19.73
CA LEU A 327 33.41 1.68 19.74
C LEU A 327 34.00 1.96 18.36
N ILE A 328 33.42 1.37 17.31
CA ILE A 328 33.87 1.60 15.92
C ILE A 328 33.72 3.09 15.59
N ALA A 329 32.56 3.67 15.86
CA ALA A 329 32.28 5.09 15.63
C ALA A 329 33.25 6.01 16.37
N TRP A 330 33.66 5.63 17.59
CA TRP A 330 34.65 6.38 18.36
C TRP A 330 36.04 6.30 17.74
N VAL A 331 36.48 5.13 17.30
CA VAL A 331 37.74 4.99 16.56
C VAL A 331 37.73 5.88 15.32
N PHE A 332 36.64 5.90 14.55
CA PHE A 332 36.52 6.77 13.39
C PHE A 332 36.50 8.26 13.75
N SER A 333 35.89 8.65 14.87
CA SER A 333 35.84 10.06 15.28
C SER A 333 37.20 10.62 15.70
N LEU A 334 38.16 9.76 16.09
CA LEU A 334 39.55 10.17 16.34
C LEU A 334 40.29 10.63 15.06
N PHE A 335 39.86 10.18 13.88
CA PHE A 335 40.45 10.57 12.58
C PHE A 335 39.78 11.80 11.95
N VAL A 336 38.67 12.26 12.52
CA VAL A 336 37.89 13.41 12.04
C VAL A 336 38.20 14.69 12.86
N LEU A 337 38.87 14.53 14.01
CA LEU A 337 39.48 15.59 14.82
C LEU A 337 40.81 16.06 14.21
#